data_AF-A0A7S4KVB8-F1
#
_entry.id   AF-A0A7S4KVB8-F1
#
_cell.length_a   1.000
_cell.length_b   1.000
_cell.length_c   1.000
_cell.angle_alpha   90.00
_cell.angle_beta   90.00
_cell.angle_gamma   90.00
#
_symmetry.space_group_name_H-M   'P 1'
#
loop_
_entity.id
_entity.type
_entity.pdbx_description
1 polymer ?
#
loop_
_entity_poly.entity_id
_entity_poly.type
_entity_poly.pdbx_seq_one_letter_code
_entity_poly.pdbx_strand_id
1 'polypeptide(L)'
;ATYRQRYFVCKCDQASDATKKLQTIFFYFGNEDSVELYVNNTGLMWESASEFDAVMVFLEHRYYGKSVLFEPGREGCMEFLTTDQALLDASQFLSTLKANPKEILPKKISKKPVGPIIGFGGSYGGMIASWFRMRFPHLIDGDIAGSAPIL
;
A
#
# COMPACT_ATOMS: atom_id res chain seq x y z
N ALA A 1 -5.74 -1.43 21.66
CA ALA A 1 -5.56 -0.02 21.26
C ALA A 1 -5.37 0.04 19.74
N THR A 2 -5.77 1.13 19.08
CA THR A 2 -5.51 1.37 17.65
C THR A 2 -4.52 2.52 17.49
N TYR A 3 -3.90 2.67 16.31
CA TYR A 3 -3.00 3.77 15.99
C TYR A 3 -3.33 4.36 14.62
N ARG A 4 -2.75 5.53 14.31
CA ARG A 4 -2.91 6.17 13.00
C ARG A 4 -1.76 5.76 12.08
N GLN A 5 -2.09 5.03 11.02
CA GLN A 5 -1.13 4.68 9.97
C GLN A 5 -1.28 5.68 8.80
N ARG A 6 -0.16 6.25 8.38
CA ARG A 6 -0.12 7.20 7.26
C ARG A 6 -0.16 6.44 5.94
N TYR A 7 -0.82 7.03 4.94
CA TYR A 7 -0.80 6.56 3.57
C TYR A 7 -1.00 7.73 2.61
N PHE A 8 -0.63 7.52 1.35
CA PHE A 8 -0.90 8.46 0.26
C PHE A 8 -1.81 7.82 -0.78
N VAL A 9 -2.66 8.65 -1.41
CA VAL A 9 -3.49 8.27 -2.56
C VAL A 9 -3.20 9.22 -3.70
N CYS A 10 -2.77 8.68 -4.83
CA CYS A 10 -2.36 9.43 -6.00
C CYS A 10 -3.11 8.92 -7.24
N LYS A 11 -3.51 9.83 -8.12
CA LYS A 11 -4.10 9.51 -9.42
C LYS A 11 -3.63 10.54 -10.44
N CYS A 12 -3.16 10.07 -11.60
CA CYS A 12 -2.82 10.95 -12.72
C CYS A 12 -4.10 11.50 -13.35
N ASP A 13 -4.16 12.82 -13.56
CA ASP A 13 -5.37 13.48 -14.08
C ASP A 13 -5.75 13.02 -15.50
N GLN A 14 -4.78 12.55 -16.28
CA GLN A 14 -4.97 12.06 -17.65
C GLN A 14 -5.58 10.65 -17.72
N ALA A 15 -5.64 9.91 -16.62
CA ALA A 15 -5.84 8.46 -16.63
C ALA A 15 -7.31 8.01 -16.61
N SER A 16 -8.30 8.91 -16.64
CA SER A 16 -9.71 8.52 -16.44
C SER A 16 -10.35 7.92 -17.70
N ASP A 17 -10.20 6.61 -17.89
CA ASP A 17 -10.96 5.85 -18.88
C ASP A 17 -12.40 5.61 -18.36
N ALA A 18 -13.37 6.32 -18.93
CA ALA A 18 -14.78 6.19 -18.56
C ALA A 18 -15.39 4.83 -18.90
N THR A 19 -14.76 4.04 -19.78
CA THR A 19 -15.25 2.72 -20.19
C THR A 19 -14.95 1.63 -19.16
N LYS A 20 -13.88 1.79 -18.37
CA LYS A 20 -13.53 0.86 -17.28
C LYS A 20 -14.54 0.93 -16.14
N LYS A 21 -15.19 -0.20 -15.84
CA LYS A 21 -16.17 -0.35 -14.75
C LYS A 21 -15.54 -0.49 -13.37
N LEU A 22 -14.30 -0.97 -13.31
CA LEU A 22 -13.55 -1.20 -12.07
C LEU A 22 -12.36 -0.26 -11.98
N GLN A 23 -11.96 0.08 -10.76
CA GLN A 23 -10.76 0.87 -10.49
C GLN A 23 -9.58 -0.05 -10.17
N THR A 24 -8.58 -0.09 -11.05
CA THR A 24 -7.29 -0.75 -10.76
C THR A 24 -6.59 0.00 -9.63
N ILE A 25 -5.99 -0.73 -8.70
CA ILE A 25 -5.16 -0.19 -7.62
C ILE A 25 -3.74 -0.67 -7.78
N PHE A 26 -2.79 0.26 -7.76
CA PHE A 26 -1.38 -0.05 -7.52
C PHE A 26 -1.07 0.25 -6.06
N PHE A 27 -0.69 -0.77 -5.31
CA PHE A 27 -0.51 -0.69 -3.87
C PHE A 27 0.95 -0.89 -3.50
N TYR A 28 1.61 0.17 -3.03
CA TYR A 28 2.98 0.10 -2.54
C TYR A 28 3.01 -0.31 -1.07
N PHE A 29 3.72 -1.40 -0.80
CA PHE A 29 4.06 -1.85 0.55
C PHE A 29 5.24 -1.03 1.07
N GLY A 30 4.94 -0.03 1.90
CA GLY A 30 5.95 0.77 2.58
C GLY A 30 6.92 -0.10 3.37
N ASN A 31 8.15 0.37 3.44
CA ASN A 31 9.26 -0.36 4.00
C ASN A 31 9.95 0.48 5.09
N GLU A 32 11.26 0.36 5.26
CA GLU A 32 12.03 0.82 6.43
C GLU A 32 12.33 2.33 6.47
N ASP A 33 11.43 3.18 5.96
CA ASP A 33 11.56 4.63 6.03
C ASP A 33 10.20 5.34 5.86
N SER A 34 10.19 6.68 5.98
CA SER A 34 9.07 7.55 5.62
C SER A 34 8.56 7.23 4.22
N VAL A 35 7.26 7.02 4.08
CA VAL A 35 6.65 6.62 2.81
C VAL A 35 6.80 7.69 1.71
N GLU A 36 7.03 8.95 2.09
CA GLU A 36 7.32 10.05 1.15
C GLU A 36 8.54 9.76 0.27
N LEU A 37 9.54 9.04 0.79
CA LEU A 37 10.69 8.60 0.02
C LEU A 37 10.25 7.71 -1.16
N TYR A 38 9.37 6.75 -0.89
CA TYR A 38 8.92 5.77 -1.89
C TYR A 38 7.93 6.36 -2.89
N VAL A 39 7.08 7.29 -2.44
CA VAL A 39 6.23 8.10 -3.33
C VAL A 39 7.08 8.80 -4.38
N ASN A 40 8.23 9.35 -4.00
CA ASN A 40 9.10 10.12 -4.90
C ASN A 40 10.06 9.27 -5.75
N ASN A 41 10.33 8.01 -5.39
CA ASN A 41 11.37 7.20 -6.03
C ASN A 41 10.86 5.90 -6.69
N THR A 42 9.55 5.61 -6.63
CA THR A 42 8.98 4.41 -7.29
C THR A 42 8.44 4.76 -8.68
N GLY A 43 9.33 5.16 -9.59
CA GLY A 43 8.98 5.66 -10.93
C GLY A 43 8.07 4.74 -11.74
N LEU A 44 8.31 3.42 -11.68
CA LEU A 44 7.53 2.42 -12.41
C LEU A 44 6.02 2.52 -12.17
N MET A 45 5.59 2.79 -10.93
CA MET A 45 4.17 2.96 -10.61
C MET A 45 3.59 4.18 -11.32
N TRP A 46 4.31 5.31 -11.30
CA TRP A 46 3.88 6.56 -11.92
C TRP A 46 3.83 6.46 -13.44
N GLU A 47 4.86 5.86 -14.04
CA GLU A 47 4.99 5.67 -15.49
C GLU A 47 3.90 4.75 -16.04
N SER A 48 3.54 3.70 -15.28
CA SER A 48 2.53 2.72 -15.70
C SER A 48 1.10 3.13 -15.35
N ALA A 49 0.89 3.97 -14.33
CA ALA A 49 -0.46 4.22 -13.80
C ALA A 49 -1.47 4.72 -14.82
N SER A 50 -1.04 5.51 -15.82
CA SER A 50 -1.93 6.04 -16.86
C SER A 50 -2.50 4.94 -17.75
N GLU A 51 -1.65 4.02 -18.22
CA GLU A 51 -2.04 2.91 -19.10
C GLU A 51 -3.08 2.00 -18.42
N PHE A 52 -2.95 1.80 -17.11
CA PHE A 52 -3.84 0.93 -16.36
C PHE A 52 -5.09 1.64 -15.81
N ASP A 53 -5.28 2.96 -16.00
CA ASP A 53 -6.21 3.80 -15.21
C ASP A 53 -6.09 3.46 -13.73
N ALA A 54 -4.85 3.37 -13.22
CA ALA A 54 -4.59 2.93 -11.86
C ALA A 54 -4.65 4.11 -10.87
N VAL A 55 -5.20 3.83 -9.70
CA VAL A 55 -5.01 4.66 -8.51
C VAL A 55 -3.86 4.07 -7.73
N MET A 56 -2.87 4.90 -7.44
CA MET A 56 -1.74 4.50 -6.62
C MET A 56 -2.05 4.77 -5.15
N VAL A 57 -1.75 3.81 -4.31
CA VAL A 57 -1.85 3.90 -2.86
C VAL A 57 -0.50 3.49 -2.28
N PHE A 58 0.06 4.33 -1.41
CA PHE A 58 1.31 4.04 -0.72
C PHE A 58 1.02 3.95 0.78
N LEU A 59 1.10 2.76 1.36
CA LEU A 59 0.89 2.56 2.79
C LEU A 59 2.22 2.69 3.52
N GLU A 60 2.30 3.53 4.56
CA GLU A 60 3.50 3.63 5.37
C GLU A 60 3.63 2.44 6.32
N HIS A 61 4.85 1.91 6.45
CA HIS A 61 5.11 0.83 7.38
C HIS A 61 4.99 1.31 8.82
N ARG A 62 4.42 0.48 9.70
CA ARG A 62 4.40 0.73 11.15
C ARG A 62 5.78 1.05 11.68
N TYR A 63 5.86 1.98 12.62
CA TYR A 63 7.08 2.51 13.24
C TYR A 63 7.99 3.38 12.35
N TYR A 64 7.65 3.59 11.08
CA TYR A 64 8.42 4.47 10.20
C TYR A 64 7.63 5.74 9.88
N GLY A 65 8.36 6.82 9.57
CA GLY A 65 7.78 8.12 9.25
C GLY A 65 6.87 8.65 10.36
N LYS A 66 5.57 8.76 10.05
CA LYS A 66 4.53 9.26 10.98
C LYS A 66 3.63 8.15 11.53
N SER A 67 3.90 6.89 11.17
CA SER A 67 3.09 5.72 11.54
C SER A 67 3.59 5.09 12.84
N VAL A 68 3.68 5.88 13.90
CA VAL A 68 4.31 5.48 15.17
C VAL A 68 3.23 5.07 16.19
N LEU A 69 3.38 3.87 16.77
CA LEU A 69 2.43 3.32 17.76
C LEU A 69 2.71 3.83 19.19
N PHE A 70 3.99 3.95 19.54
CA PHE A 70 4.45 4.35 20.85
C PHE A 70 5.56 5.38 20.73
N GLU A 71 5.59 6.34 21.64
CA GLU A 71 6.67 7.33 21.70
C GLU A 71 8.04 6.63 21.81
N PRO A 72 9.04 7.09 21.03
CA PRO A 72 10.40 6.58 21.13
C PRO A 72 10.93 6.66 22.56
N GLY A 73 11.58 5.59 23.03
CA GLY A 73 12.19 5.53 24.36
C GLY A 73 11.28 4.99 25.47
N ARG A 74 10.00 4.71 25.21
CA ARG A 74 9.17 3.93 26.13
C ARG A 74 9.67 2.47 26.18
N GLU A 75 9.74 1.87 27.36
CA GLU A 75 10.02 0.44 27.49
C GLU A 75 9.00 -0.40 26.70
N GLY A 76 9.47 -1.38 25.92
CA GLY A 76 8.62 -2.19 25.05
C GLY A 76 8.03 -1.43 23.84
N CYS A 77 8.51 -0.21 23.52
CA CYS A 77 7.98 0.55 22.38
C CYS A 77 8.06 -0.20 21.04
N MET A 78 8.98 -1.14 20.88
CA MET A 78 9.15 -1.90 19.64
C MET A 78 8.48 -3.28 19.64
N GLU A 79 7.70 -3.63 20.68
CA GLU A 79 7.09 -4.97 20.82
C GLU A 79 6.23 -5.38 19.61
N PHE A 80 5.59 -4.41 18.95
CA PHE A 80 4.78 -4.66 17.76
C PHE A 80 5.48 -4.35 16.43
N LEU A 81 6.78 -4.04 16.43
CA LEU A 81 7.54 -3.93 15.17
C LEU A 81 7.92 -5.32 14.69
N THR A 82 6.96 -6.00 14.06
CA THR A 82 7.17 -7.29 13.42
C THR A 82 6.60 -7.31 12.02
N THR A 83 7.18 -8.15 11.16
CA THR A 83 6.69 -8.39 9.80
C THR A 83 5.26 -8.91 9.81
N ASP A 84 4.92 -9.86 10.68
CA ASP A 84 3.56 -10.39 10.80
C ASP A 84 2.54 -9.29 11.02
N GLN A 85 2.86 -8.36 11.91
CA GLN A 85 1.98 -7.27 12.23
C GLN A 85 1.89 -6.22 11.10
N ALA A 86 2.99 -5.96 10.39
CA ALA A 86 2.97 -5.12 9.19
C ALA A 86 2.11 -5.72 8.07
N LEU A 87 2.15 -7.05 7.90
CA LEU A 87 1.28 -7.76 6.97
C LEU A 87 -0.19 -7.68 7.40
N LEU A 88 -0.49 -7.75 8.69
CA LEU A 88 -1.85 -7.58 9.21
C LEU A 88 -2.37 -6.14 9.01
N ASP A 89 -1.52 -5.12 9.17
CA ASP A 89 -1.89 -3.74 8.85
C ASP A 89 -2.30 -3.59 7.38
N ALA A 90 -1.48 -4.09 6.46
CA ALA A 90 -1.80 -4.05 5.04
C ALA A 90 -3.06 -4.87 4.70
N SER A 91 -3.27 -6.00 5.39
CA SER A 91 -4.46 -6.85 5.22
C SER A 91 -5.72 -6.12 5.63
N GLN A 92 -5.70 -5.49 6.80
CA GLN A 92 -6.81 -4.68 7.30
C GLN A 92 -7.08 -3.50 6.37
N PHE A 93 -6.03 -2.80 5.94
CA PHE A 93 -6.14 -1.67 5.02
C PHE A 93 -6.79 -2.08 3.69
N LEU A 94 -6.31 -3.14 3.04
CA LEU A 94 -6.84 -3.60 1.76
C LEU A 94 -8.25 -4.20 1.88
N SER A 95 -8.56 -4.83 3.01
CA SER A 95 -9.92 -5.29 3.30
C SER A 95 -10.89 -4.12 3.39
N THR A 96 -10.52 -3.05 4.11
CA THR A 96 -11.30 -1.81 4.16
C THR A 96 -11.40 -1.15 2.79
N LEU A 97 -10.29 -1.07 2.04
CA LEU A 97 -10.29 -0.49 0.69
C LEU A 97 -11.25 -1.23 -0.25
N LYS A 98 -11.29 -2.57 -0.21
CA LYS A 98 -12.21 -3.38 -1.02
C LYS A 98 -13.67 -3.24 -0.58
N ALA A 99 -13.93 -3.31 0.73
CA ALA A 99 -15.29 -3.30 1.28
C ALA A 99 -15.93 -1.91 1.28
N ASN A 100 -15.15 -0.88 1.63
CA ASN A 100 -15.60 0.50 1.68
C ASN A 100 -14.54 1.47 1.11
N PRO A 101 -14.39 1.53 -0.23
CA PRO A 101 -13.38 2.37 -0.88
C PRO A 101 -13.46 3.85 -0.51
N LYS A 102 -14.63 4.34 -0.08
CA LYS A 102 -14.86 5.75 0.28
C LYS A 102 -14.20 6.16 1.60
N GLU A 103 -13.79 5.20 2.43
CA GLU A 103 -13.03 5.46 3.68
C GLU A 103 -11.56 5.79 3.40
N ILE A 104 -11.00 5.22 2.34
CA ILE A 104 -9.59 5.33 1.99
C ILE A 104 -9.38 6.27 0.81
N LEU A 105 -10.19 6.14 -0.23
CA LEU A 105 -10.05 6.90 -1.47
C LEU A 105 -10.86 8.21 -1.39
N PRO A 106 -10.31 9.33 -1.86
CA PRO A 106 -11.06 10.57 -2.01
C PRO A 106 -12.32 10.39 -2.86
N LYS A 107 -13.41 11.10 -2.52
CA LYS A 107 -14.71 11.02 -3.22
C LYS A 107 -14.62 11.14 -4.75
N LYS A 108 -13.68 11.96 -5.25
CA LYS A 108 -13.45 12.15 -6.69
C LYS A 108 -12.93 10.88 -7.40
N ILE A 109 -12.24 10.01 -6.65
CA ILE A 109 -11.60 8.78 -7.11
C ILE A 109 -12.49 7.55 -6.84
N SER A 110 -13.20 7.52 -5.71
CA SER A 110 -14.00 6.38 -5.22
C SER A 110 -15.33 6.18 -5.97
N LYS A 111 -15.40 6.51 -7.27
CA LYS A 111 -16.63 6.45 -8.08
C LYS A 111 -16.93 5.03 -8.60
N LYS A 112 -15.87 4.25 -8.81
CA LYS A 112 -15.92 2.86 -9.30
C LYS A 112 -15.61 1.93 -8.13
N PRO A 113 -16.18 0.71 -8.09
CA PRO A 113 -15.73 -0.30 -7.16
C PRO A 113 -14.26 -0.67 -7.42
N VAL A 114 -13.57 -1.10 -6.37
CA VAL A 114 -12.17 -1.55 -6.45
C VAL A 114 -12.11 -2.84 -7.26
N GLY A 115 -11.25 -2.84 -8.28
CA GLY A 115 -10.97 -3.97 -9.14
C GLY A 115 -9.65 -4.66 -8.78
N PRO A 116 -8.84 -5.01 -9.78
CA PRO A 116 -7.55 -5.64 -9.55
C PRO A 116 -6.63 -4.76 -8.69
N ILE A 117 -5.95 -5.39 -7.73
CA ILE A 117 -4.94 -4.76 -6.88
C ILE A 117 -3.60 -5.42 -7.15
N ILE A 118 -2.64 -4.64 -7.64
CA ILE A 118 -1.26 -5.09 -7.88
C ILE A 118 -0.36 -4.50 -6.80
N GLY A 119 0.33 -5.37 -6.06
CA GLY A 119 1.31 -5.01 -5.06
C GLY A 119 2.63 -4.54 -5.67
N PHE A 120 3.27 -3.57 -5.05
CA PHE A 120 4.60 -3.09 -5.40
C PHE A 120 5.45 -2.97 -4.14
N GLY A 121 6.74 -3.26 -4.26
CA GLY A 121 7.70 -3.00 -3.19
C GLY A 121 9.13 -3.22 -3.68
N GLY A 122 10.07 -2.45 -3.14
CA GLY A 122 11.51 -2.61 -3.38
C GLY A 122 12.23 -3.05 -2.11
N SER A 123 13.33 -3.82 -2.23
CA SER A 123 14.13 -4.28 -1.08
C SER A 123 13.24 -5.02 -0.06
N TYR A 124 13.26 -4.63 1.21
CA TYR A 124 12.36 -5.13 2.25
C TYR A 124 10.88 -4.93 1.90
N GLY A 125 10.50 -3.83 1.26
CA GLY A 125 9.13 -3.63 0.76
C GLY A 125 8.72 -4.69 -0.27
N GLY A 126 9.67 -5.14 -1.09
CA GLY A 126 9.47 -6.25 -2.02
C GLY A 126 9.28 -7.58 -1.29
N MET A 127 10.04 -7.82 -0.21
CA MET A 127 9.84 -8.99 0.66
C MET A 127 8.44 -8.98 1.28
N ILE A 128 8.00 -7.82 1.79
CA ILE A 128 6.65 -7.63 2.33
C ILE A 128 5.58 -7.89 1.26
N ALA A 129 5.75 -7.36 0.05
CA ALA A 129 4.81 -7.58 -1.05
C ALA A 129 4.67 -9.09 -1.39
N SER A 130 5.80 -9.80 -1.50
CA SER A 130 5.81 -11.24 -1.79
C SER A 130 5.18 -12.06 -0.67
N TRP A 131 5.58 -11.84 0.58
CA TRP A 131 4.98 -12.53 1.73
C TRP A 131 3.49 -12.21 1.89
N PHE A 132 3.09 -10.97 1.60
CA PHE A 132 1.69 -10.59 1.61
C PHE A 132 0.89 -11.36 0.56
N ARG A 133 1.37 -11.45 -0.68
CA ARG A 133 0.72 -12.23 -1.73
C ARG A 133 0.57 -13.70 -1.35
N MET A 134 1.62 -14.29 -0.77
CA MET A 134 1.61 -15.68 -0.31
C MET A 134 0.56 -15.94 0.78
N ARG A 135 0.39 -15.00 1.71
CA ARG A 135 -0.50 -15.17 2.88
C ARG A 135 -1.93 -14.70 2.66
N PHE A 136 -2.11 -13.63 1.88
CA PHE A 136 -3.41 -13.01 1.62
C PHE A 136 -3.73 -12.92 0.13
N PRO A 137 -3.72 -14.05 -0.62
CA PRO A 137 -3.92 -14.04 -2.07
C PRO A 137 -5.33 -13.62 -2.52
N HIS A 138 -6.28 -13.48 -1.58
CA HIS A 138 -7.62 -12.98 -1.85
C HIS A 138 -7.72 -11.44 -1.79
N LEU A 139 -6.69 -10.76 -1.25
CA LEU A 139 -6.67 -9.31 -1.13
C LEU A 139 -5.98 -8.62 -2.31
N ILE A 140 -4.92 -9.21 -2.88
CA ILE A 140 -4.24 -8.72 -4.08
C ILE A 140 -4.17 -9.77 -5.19
N ASP A 141 -4.15 -9.33 -6.44
CA ASP A 141 -4.18 -10.19 -7.63
C ASP A 141 -2.77 -10.59 -8.12
N GLY A 142 -1.75 -9.81 -7.75
CA GLY A 142 -0.34 -10.09 -8.01
C GLY A 142 0.56 -9.04 -7.35
N ASP A 143 1.87 -9.24 -7.42
CA ASP A 143 2.86 -8.30 -6.91
C ASP A 143 4.11 -8.19 -7.81
N ILE A 144 4.75 -7.03 -7.76
CA ILE A 144 6.05 -6.75 -8.35
C ILE A 144 7.03 -6.51 -7.19
N ALA A 145 7.83 -7.54 -6.90
CA ALA A 145 8.84 -7.53 -5.85
C ALA A 145 10.22 -7.15 -6.41
N GLY A 146 10.53 -5.86 -6.42
CA GLY A 146 11.77 -5.32 -6.95
C GLY A 146 12.96 -5.61 -6.02
N SER A 147 13.91 -6.42 -6.49
CA SER A 147 15.16 -6.73 -5.77
C SER A 147 14.93 -7.19 -4.32
N ALA A 148 13.95 -8.06 -4.10
CA ALA A 148 13.60 -8.58 -2.77
C ALA A 148 14.50 -9.78 -2.38
N PRO A 149 15.36 -9.67 -1.35
CA PRO A 149 16.21 -10.77 -0.91
C PRO A 149 15.45 -11.71 0.04
N ILE A 150 14.63 -12.60 -0.53
CA ILE A 150 13.75 -13.51 0.24
C ILE A 150 14.40 -14.86 0.62
N LEU A 151 15.64 -15.12 0.19
CA LEU A 151 16.38 -16.38 0.41
C LEU A 151 17.50 -16.21 1.44
#